data_AF-A0A7X8X4E8-F1
#
_entry.id   AF-A0A7X8X4E8-F1
#
_cell.length_a   1.000
_cell.length_b   1.000
_cell.length_c   1.000
_cell.angle_alpha   90.00
_cell.angle_beta   90.00
_cell.angle_gamma   90.00
#
_symmetry.space_group_name_H-M   'P 1'
#
loop_
_entity.id
_entity.type
_entity.pdbx_description
1 polymer ?
#
loop_
_entity_poly.entity_id
_entity_poly.type
_entity_poly.pdbx_seq_one_letter_code
_entity_poly.pdbx_strand_id
1 'polypeptide(L)' 'YRAYEKAVDDLNNHPEDYKQLMIENVNIPEPIAEDYSIQHYPQPVVPAEEDVNNIINWMKEKDLLKNDLSYADLVQE' A
#
# COMPACT_ATOMS: atom_id res chain seq x y z
N TYR A 1 11.55 3.59 10.01
CA TYR A 1 11.19 3.42 8.59
C TYR A 1 12.36 3.31 7.61
N ARG A 2 13.64 3.48 8.02
CA ARG A 2 14.80 3.50 7.10
C ARG A 2 14.91 2.33 6.10
N ALA A 3 14.66 1.09 6.54
CA ALA A 3 14.73 -0.06 5.64
C ALA A 3 13.60 -0.09 4.61
N TYR A 4 12.40 0.36 5.01
CA TYR A 4 11.23 0.43 4.14
C TYR A 4 11.36 1.57 3.12
N GLU A 5 11.78 2.75 3.56
CA GLU A 5 12.15 3.89 2.70
C GLU A 5 13.19 3.48 1.64
N LYS A 6 14.28 2.83 2.07
CA LYS A 6 15.29 2.32 1.14
C LYS A 6 14.71 1.34 0.12
N ALA A 7 13.82 0.44 0.54
CA ALA A 7 13.19 -0.51 -0.37
C ALA A 7 12.29 0.20 -1.40
N VAL A 8 11.57 1.25 -0.99
CA VAL A 8 10.79 2.09 -1.92
C VAL A 8 11.71 2.81 -2.91
N ASP A 9 12.81 3.39 -2.45
CA ASP A 9 13.81 4.03 -3.33
C ASP A 9 14.40 3.05 -4.33
N ASP A 10 14.81 1.87 -3.87
CA ASP A 10 15.40 0.84 -4.71
C ASP A 10 14.37 0.37 -5.77
N LEU A 11 13.11 0.13 -5.38
CA LEU A 11 12.02 -0.25 -6.29
C LEU A 11 11.70 0.82 -7.33
N ASN A 12 11.64 2.09 -6.93
CA ASN A 12 11.27 3.18 -7.83
C ASN A 12 12.39 3.54 -8.83
N ASN A 13 13.66 3.42 -8.42
CA ASN A 13 14.80 3.73 -9.27
C ASN A 13 15.23 2.55 -10.16
N HIS A 14 15.05 1.32 -9.69
CA HIS A 14 15.48 0.10 -10.37
C HIS A 14 14.38 -0.98 -10.40
N PRO A 15 13.17 -0.67 -10.89
CA PRO A 15 12.03 -1.59 -10.81
C PRO A 15 12.30 -2.96 -11.44
N GLU A 16 12.92 -3.00 -12.62
CA GLU A 16 13.18 -4.25 -13.35
C GLU A 16 14.06 -5.25 -12.59
N ASP A 17 14.97 -4.76 -11.73
CA ASP A 17 15.83 -5.62 -10.89
C ASP A 17 15.02 -6.44 -9.87
N TYR A 18 13.78 -6.00 -9.58
CA TYR A 18 12.87 -6.62 -8.62
C TYR A 18 11.66 -7.30 -9.27
N LYS A 19 11.53 -7.28 -10.60
CA LYS A 19 10.38 -7.86 -11.32
C LYS A 19 10.20 -9.34 -11.05
N GLN A 20 11.28 -10.12 -11.11
CA GLN A 20 11.23 -11.55 -10.83
C GLN A 20 10.80 -11.82 -9.39
N LEU A 21 11.33 -11.06 -8.42
CA LEU A 21 10.94 -11.16 -7.02
C LEU A 21 9.43 -10.86 -6.84
N MET A 22 8.90 -9.87 -7.55
CA MET A 22 7.47 -9.56 -7.50
C MET A 22 6.62 -10.66 -8.15
N ILE A 23 7.02 -11.22 -9.29
CA ILE A 23 6.29 -12.33 -9.91
C ILE A 23 6.22 -13.54 -8.97
N GLU A 24 7.29 -13.82 -8.23
CA GLU A 24 7.34 -14.94 -7.28
C GLU A 24 6.54 -14.71 -5.99
N ASN A 25 6.46 -13.48 -5.51
CA ASN A 25 5.90 -13.16 -4.17
C ASN A 25 4.57 -12.41 -4.20
N VAL A 26 4.20 -11.82 -5.33
CA VAL A 26 2.95 -11.10 -5.54
C VAL A 26 2.05 -11.97 -6.42
N ASN A 27 0.74 -11.92 -6.19
CA ASN A 27 -0.25 -12.68 -6.97
C ASN A 27 -0.44 -12.09 -8.39
N ILE A 28 0.64 -11.96 -9.17
CA ILE A 28 0.63 -11.56 -10.58
C ILE A 28 0.27 -12.79 -11.41
N PRO A 29 -0.84 -12.78 -12.18
CA PRO A 29 -1.18 -13.89 -13.05
C PRO A 29 -0.09 -14.16 -14.10
N GLU A 30 0.29 -15.43 -14.30
CA GLU A 30 1.28 -15.83 -15.30
C GLU A 30 1.06 -15.23 -16.70
N PRO A 31 -0.19 -15.14 -17.23
CA PRO A 31 -0.41 -14.63 -18.59
C PRO A 31 -0.04 -13.16 -18.78
N ILE A 32 0.10 -12.38 -17.70
CA ILE A 32 0.44 -10.95 -17.75
C ILE A 32 1.79 -10.64 -17.10
N ALA A 33 2.49 -11.65 -16.56
CA ALA A 33 3.70 -11.44 -15.78
C ALA A 33 4.84 -10.81 -16.61
N GLU A 34 4.94 -11.20 -17.88
CA GLU A 34 5.94 -10.65 -18.82
C GLU A 34 5.69 -9.16 -19.10
N ASP A 35 4.42 -8.76 -19.28
CA ASP A 35 4.04 -7.37 -19.59
C ASP A 35 3.79 -6.51 -18.34
N TYR A 36 3.84 -7.11 -17.15
CA TYR A 36 3.63 -6.39 -15.90
C TYR A 36 4.73 -5.37 -15.68
N SER A 37 4.33 -4.11 -15.53
CA SER A 37 5.20 -3.01 -15.11
C SER A 37 5.00 -2.76 -13.63
N ILE A 38 6.13 -2.73 -12.91
CA ILE A 38 6.13 -2.38 -11.48
C ILE A 38 5.64 -0.94 -11.36
N GLN A 39 4.64 -0.75 -10.50
CA GLN A 39 4.08 0.56 -10.22
C GLN A 39 5.04 1.39 -9.37
N HIS A 40 4.96 2.71 -9.49
CA HIS A 40 5.70 3.59 -8.60
C HIS A 40 5.07 3.58 -7.20
N TYR A 41 5.88 3.34 -6.18
CA TYR A 41 5.44 3.28 -4.79
C TYR A 41 5.66 4.63 -4.08
N PRO A 42 4.69 5.13 -3.30
CA PRO A 42 4.89 6.34 -2.52
C PRO A 42 5.90 6.09 -1.39
N GLN A 43 6.64 7.14 -1.02
CA GLN A 43 7.48 7.12 0.18
C GLN A 43 6.63 6.87 1.43
N PRO A 44 7.23 6.36 2.52
CA PRO A 44 6.51 6.11 3.77
C PRO A 44 5.97 7.43 4.30
N VAL A 45 4.64 7.58 4.26
CA VAL A 45 3.94 8.79 4.68
C VAL A 45 2.74 8.40 5.51
N VAL A 46 2.47 9.20 6.53
CA VAL A 46 1.26 9.08 7.33
C VAL A 46 0.05 9.43 6.44
N PRO A 47 -1.01 8.61 6.40
CA PRO A 47 -2.17 8.93 5.57
C PRO A 47 -2.87 10.19 6.07
N ALA A 48 -3.43 10.97 5.16
CA ALA A 48 -4.19 12.15 5.53
C ALA A 48 -5.42 11.75 6.38
N GLU A 49 -5.70 12.53 7.42
CA GLU A 49 -6.83 12.27 8.31
C GLU A 49 -8.16 12.25 7.57
N GLU A 50 -8.34 13.11 6.57
CA GLU A 50 -9.52 13.14 5.71
C GLU A 50 -9.72 11.80 4.98
N ASP A 51 -8.67 11.24 4.39
CA ASP A 51 -8.74 9.98 3.64
C ASP A 51 -9.15 8.81 4.55
N VAL A 52 -8.57 8.74 5.75
CA VAL A 52 -8.91 7.70 6.72
C VAL A 52 -10.35 7.86 7.22
N ASN A 53 -10.77 9.08 7.54
CA ASN A 53 -12.13 9.36 7.99
C ASN A 53 -13.17 9.03 6.90
N ASN A 54 -12.86 9.31 5.63
CA ASN A 54 -13.71 8.96 4.49
C ASN A 54 -13.94 7.44 4.42
N ILE A 55 -12.89 6.63 4.61
CA ILE A 55 -13.00 5.17 4.62
C ILE A 55 -13.75 4.67 5.86
N ILE A 56 -13.44 5.19 7.05
CA ILE A 56 -14.16 4.84 8.28
C ILE A 56 -15.67 5.10 8.11
N ASN A 57 -16.05 6.25 7.58
CA ASN A 57 -17.45 6.60 7.36
C ASN A 57 -18.13 5.65 6.36
N TRP A 58 -17.47 5.36 5.24
CA TRP A 58 -17.97 4.38 4.27
C TRP A 58 -18.15 2.98 4.89
N MET A 59 -17.24 2.54 5.76
CA MET A 59 -17.37 1.25 6.47
C MET A 59 -18.53 1.26 7.47
N LYS A 60 -18.77 2.38 8.16
CA LYS A 60 -19.93 2.57 9.06
C LYS A 60 -21.24 2.49 8.29
N GLU A 61 -21.35 3.19 7.16
CA GLU A 61 -22.54 3.16 6.31
C GLU A 61 -22.87 1.75 5.79
N LYS A 62 -21.84 0.91 5.64
CA LYS A 62 -21.98 -0.48 5.20
C LYS A 62 -22.10 -1.50 6.33
N ASP A 63 -22.17 -1.06 7.58
CA ASP A 63 -22.21 -1.92 8.76
C ASP A 63 -21.06 -2.95 8.81
N LEU A 64 -19.85 -2.51 8.42
CA LEU A 64 -18.65 -3.36 8.34
C LEU A 64 -17.79 -3.29 9.61
N LEU A 65 -18.10 -2.39 10.54
CA LEU A 65 -17.32 -2.16 11.75
C LEU A 65 -17.98 -2.82 12.96
N LYS A 66 -17.18 -3.58 13.72
CA LYS A 66 -17.62 -4.16 15.01
C LYS A 66 -17.64 -3.14 16.14
N ASN A 67 -16.77 -2.14 16.06
CA ASN A 67 -16.61 -1.07 17.04
C ASN A 67 -16.53 0.27 16.30
N ASP A 68 -16.86 1.36 16.99
CA ASP A 68 -16.57 2.69 16.46
C ASP A 68 -15.05 2.93 16.44
N LEU A 69 -14.55 3.49 15.34
CA LEU A 69 -13.13 3.79 15.11
C LEU A 69 -12.99 5.27 14.76
N SER A 70 -11.91 5.87 15.26
CA SER A 70 -11.45 7.20 14.90
C SER A 70 -10.07 7.14 14.23
N TYR A 71 -9.63 8.24 13.63
CA TYR A 71 -8.28 8.36 13.06
C TYR A 71 -7.18 8.02 14.09
N ALA A 72 -7.31 8.55 15.31
CA ALA A 72 -6.33 8.38 16.38
C ALA A 72 -6.22 6.92 16.88
N ASP A 73 -7.24 6.08 16.64
CA ASP A 73 -7.17 4.65 16.96
C ASP A 73 -6.30 3.87 15.95
N LEU A 74 -6.10 4.41 14.74
CA LEU A 74 -5.44 3.72 13.63
C LEU A 74 -4.06 4.29 13.30
N VAL A 75 -3.83 5.57 13.59
CA VAL A 75 -2.61 6.28 13.24
C VAL A 75 -1.89 6.75 14.50
N GLN A 76 -0.62 6.34 14.62
CA GLN A 76 0.30 6.79 15.65
C GLN A 76 1.32 7.73 15.00
N GLU A 77 1.64 8.84 15.68
CA GLU A 77 2.69 9.78 15.27
C GLU A 77 4.11 9.19 15.39
#